data_AF-A0AA36BEI5-F1
#
_entry.id   AF-A0AA36BEI5-F1
#
_cell.length_a   1.000
_cell.length_b   1.000
_cell.length_c   1.000
_cell.angle_alpha   90.00
_cell.angle_beta   90.00
_cell.angle_gamma   90.00
#
_symmetry.space_group_name_H-M   'P 1'
#
loop_
_entity.id
_entity.type
_entity.pdbx_description
1 polymer ?
#
loop_
_entity_poly.entity_id
_entity_poly.type
_entity_poly.pdbx_seq_one_letter_code
_entity_poly.pdbx_strand_id
1 'polypeptide(L)'
;MADVKALEHPTLKVPYELLNKKFRSAQKNIDREISHLQIVGNDLEKCLQKKPVTVGEVTKALDSVVEKLTFLKRKADESINDELEAAQMTKRRVDHLKEYDSNQSSAVSLWKKTRLDRMLVEYFLRAGYYNAALRLAKHSHIEDLTNIDLFLTSKEVEESLLRRETCLCLSWCHDNKSKLRKLKFLCRNKGTVENGESIEQPKQAVSKYLLPSFNKSTSNPKSQ
;
A
#
# COMPACT_ATOMS: atom_id res chain seq x y z
N MET A 1 13.88 -27.79 2.81
CA MET A 1 14.31 -26.42 2.43
C MET A 1 13.30 -25.69 1.54
N ALA A 2 12.64 -26.35 0.57
CA ALA A 2 11.65 -25.71 -0.29
C ALA A 2 10.45 -25.13 0.49
N ASP A 3 9.91 -25.84 1.47
CA ASP A 3 8.78 -25.37 2.28
C ASP A 3 9.10 -24.14 3.13
N VAL A 4 10.32 -24.06 3.67
CA VAL A 4 10.76 -22.87 4.42
C VAL A 4 10.81 -21.66 3.49
N LYS A 5 11.37 -21.80 2.28
CA LYS A 5 11.39 -20.72 1.28
C LYS A 5 9.99 -20.30 0.84
N ALA A 6 9.04 -21.24 0.73
CA ALA A 6 7.65 -20.95 0.39
C ALA A 6 6.92 -20.19 1.51
N LEU A 7 7.13 -20.57 2.76
CA LEU A 7 6.55 -19.92 3.94
C LEU A 7 7.11 -18.52 4.21
N GLU A 8 8.36 -18.26 3.80
CA GLU A 8 8.99 -16.94 3.94
C GLU A 8 8.74 -16.00 2.76
N HIS A 9 8.20 -16.50 1.64
CA HIS A 9 7.93 -15.69 0.46
C HIS A 9 6.98 -14.50 0.75
N PRO A 10 5.86 -14.67 1.48
CA PRO A 10 4.96 -13.56 1.82
C PRO A 10 5.62 -12.48 2.69
N THR A 11 6.58 -12.88 3.54
CA THR A 11 7.35 -11.98 4.41
C THR A 11 8.08 -10.91 3.60
N LEU A 12 8.58 -11.26 2.40
CA LEU A 12 9.33 -10.37 1.51
C LEU A 12 8.48 -9.77 0.39
N LYS A 13 7.51 -10.54 -0.14
CA LYS A 13 6.72 -10.12 -1.29
C LYS A 13 5.83 -8.93 -1.00
N VAL A 14 5.15 -8.94 0.15
CA VAL A 14 4.24 -7.86 0.57
C VAL A 14 4.96 -6.51 0.76
N PRO A 15 6.05 -6.40 1.55
CA PRO A 15 6.74 -5.12 1.75
C PRO A 15 7.38 -4.60 0.46
N TYR A 16 7.91 -5.49 -0.40
CA TYR A 16 8.40 -5.11 -1.73
C TYR A 16 7.29 -4.49 -2.60
N GLU A 17 6.09 -5.09 -2.60
CA GLU A 17 4.97 -4.55 -3.36
C GLU A 17 4.47 -3.21 -2.82
N LEU A 18 4.52 -3.01 -1.50
CA LEU A 18 4.20 -1.74 -0.87
C LEU A 18 5.22 -0.66 -1.28
N LEU A 19 6.51 -0.97 -1.18
CA LEU A 19 7.59 -0.09 -1.60
C LEU A 19 7.45 0.29 -3.09
N ASN A 20 7.25 -0.68 -3.97
CA ASN A 20 7.06 -0.42 -5.40
C ASN A 20 5.77 0.39 -5.68
N LYS A 21 4.71 0.23 -4.88
CA LYS A 21 3.50 1.07 -4.97
C LYS A 21 3.82 2.51 -4.60
N LYS A 22 4.52 2.73 -3.48
CA LYS A 22 4.95 4.06 -3.02
C LYS A 22 5.84 4.74 -4.05
N PHE A 23 6.87 4.06 -4.54
CA PHE A 23 7.78 4.54 -5.58
C PHE A 23 7.04 5.00 -6.85
N ARG A 24 6.13 4.18 -7.38
CA ARG A 24 5.34 4.54 -8.57
C ARG A 24 4.40 5.70 -8.34
N SER A 25 3.87 5.83 -7.12
CA SER A 25 2.99 6.93 -6.74
C SER A 25 3.77 8.24 -6.61
N ALA A 26 4.93 8.20 -5.96
CA ALA A 26 5.85 9.32 -5.83
C ALA A 26 6.28 9.85 -7.20
N GLN A 27 6.75 8.96 -8.08
CA GLN A 27 7.13 9.32 -9.45
C GLN A 27 5.99 10.05 -10.18
N LYS A 28 4.78 9.47 -10.17
CA LYS A 28 3.62 10.09 -10.83
C LYS A 28 3.24 11.45 -10.23
N ASN A 29 3.34 11.60 -8.91
CA ASN A 29 3.00 12.85 -8.24
C ASN A 29 4.03 13.94 -8.55
N ILE A 30 5.32 13.60 -8.52
CA ILE A 30 6.41 14.51 -8.85
C ILE A 30 6.31 14.93 -10.33
N ASP A 31 6.12 13.99 -11.26
CA ASP A 31 5.98 14.28 -12.69
C ASP A 31 4.81 15.24 -12.97
N ARG A 32 3.70 15.08 -12.23
CA ARG A 32 2.54 15.99 -12.33
C ARG A 32 2.89 17.40 -11.86
N GLU A 33 3.55 17.53 -10.71
CA GLU A 33 3.92 18.85 -10.19
C GLU A 33 5.01 19.53 -11.03
N ILE A 34 5.94 18.77 -11.61
CA ILE A 34 6.90 19.27 -12.61
C ILE A 34 6.15 19.81 -13.84
N SER A 35 5.12 19.11 -14.31
CA SER A 35 4.30 19.58 -15.44
C SER A 35 3.59 20.90 -15.10
N HIS A 36 3.05 21.04 -13.89
CA HIS A 36 2.46 22.30 -13.44
C HIS A 36 3.49 23.43 -13.35
N LEU A 37 4.69 23.14 -12.87
CA LEU A 37 5.79 24.10 -12.81
C LEU A 37 6.22 24.59 -14.20
N GLN A 38 6.28 23.69 -15.18
CA GLN A 38 6.57 24.06 -16.56
C GLN A 38 5.53 25.02 -17.14
N ILE A 39 4.25 24.81 -16.83
CA ILE A 39 3.17 25.72 -17.26
C ILE A 39 3.40 27.12 -16.69
N VAL A 40 3.63 27.23 -15.38
CA VAL A 40 3.85 28.53 -14.73
C VAL A 40 5.15 29.19 -15.20
N GLY A 41 6.21 28.39 -15.45
CA GLY A 41 7.46 28.89 -16.05
C GLY A 41 7.25 29.45 -17.45
N ASN A 42 6.49 28.77 -18.31
CA ASN A 42 6.15 29.26 -19.64
C ASN A 42 5.29 30.54 -19.59
N ASP A 43 4.39 30.65 -18.61
CA ASP A 43 3.58 31.86 -18.44
C ASP A 43 4.41 33.05 -17.96
N LEU A 44 5.43 32.81 -17.13
CA LEU A 44 6.45 33.81 -16.80
C LEU A 44 7.24 34.24 -18.05
N GLU A 45 7.70 33.31 -18.88
CA GLU A 45 8.40 33.64 -20.14
C GLU A 45 7.53 34.48 -21.07
N LYS A 46 6.25 34.12 -21.25
CA LYS A 46 5.29 34.91 -22.04
C LYS A 46 5.07 36.29 -21.42
N CYS A 47 5.03 36.40 -20.10
CA CYS A 47 4.89 37.69 -19.43
C CYS A 47 6.08 38.60 -19.74
N LEU A 48 7.30 38.04 -19.78
CA LEU A 48 8.52 38.79 -20.10
C LEU A 48 8.59 39.19 -21.59
N GLN A 49 7.91 38.46 -22.48
CA GLN A 49 7.87 38.77 -23.91
C GLN A 49 6.86 39.87 -24.28
N LYS A 50 5.88 40.18 -23.43
CA LYS A 50 4.94 41.29 -23.67
C LYS A 50 5.71 42.62 -23.67
N LYS A 51 5.25 43.62 -24.42
CA LYS A 51 5.74 45.00 -24.31
C LYS A 51 4.55 45.96 -24.41
N PRO A 52 4.35 46.89 -23.46
CA PRO A 52 5.12 47.10 -22.23
C PRO A 52 4.80 46.05 -21.15
N VAL A 53 5.80 45.60 -20.39
CA VAL A 53 5.61 44.77 -19.18
C VAL A 53 5.59 45.68 -17.97
N THR A 54 4.66 45.46 -17.04
CA THR A 54 4.70 46.13 -15.75
C THR A 54 5.45 45.30 -14.71
N VAL A 55 6.18 45.97 -13.81
CA VAL A 55 6.90 45.30 -12.71
C VAL A 55 5.96 44.42 -11.88
N GLY A 56 4.72 44.88 -11.65
CA GLY A 56 3.71 44.14 -10.88
C GLY A 56 3.26 42.83 -11.54
N GLU A 57 3.25 42.73 -12.87
CA GLU A 57 2.94 41.47 -13.58
C GLU A 57 4.09 40.46 -13.44
N VAL A 58 5.34 40.92 -13.52
CA VAL A 58 6.52 40.07 -13.32
C VAL A 58 6.59 39.56 -11.89
N THR A 59 6.34 40.41 -10.90
CA THR A 59 6.32 40.01 -9.49
C THR A 59 5.26 38.93 -9.26
N LYS A 60 4.03 39.10 -9.75
CA LYS A 60 2.96 38.09 -9.63
C LYS A 60 3.30 36.76 -10.30
N ALA A 61 3.91 36.81 -11.48
CA ALA A 61 4.34 35.60 -12.18
C ALA A 61 5.47 34.88 -11.41
N LEU A 62 6.41 35.63 -10.84
CA LEU A 62 7.47 35.07 -9.99
C LEU A 62 6.92 34.48 -8.69
N ASP A 63 5.96 35.15 -8.04
CA ASP A 63 5.27 34.63 -6.84
C ASP A 63 4.60 33.29 -7.15
N SER A 64 3.93 33.19 -8.31
CA SER A 64 3.30 31.93 -8.77
C SER A 64 4.33 30.81 -8.97
N VAL A 65 5.51 31.11 -9.51
CA VAL A 65 6.61 30.13 -9.65
C VAL A 65 7.11 29.69 -8.27
N VAL A 66 7.32 30.63 -7.35
CA VAL A 66 7.77 30.35 -5.97
C VAL A 66 6.76 29.47 -5.24
N GLU A 67 5.46 29.77 -5.35
CA GLU A 67 4.38 28.95 -4.77
C GLU A 67 4.41 27.51 -5.32
N LYS A 68 4.59 27.33 -6.63
CA LYS A 68 4.66 25.98 -7.21
C LYS A 68 5.94 25.25 -6.82
N LEU A 69 7.07 25.93 -6.72
CA LEU A 69 8.35 25.32 -6.31
C LEU A 69 8.30 24.88 -4.84
N THR A 70 7.73 25.71 -3.96
CA THR A 70 7.55 25.36 -2.55
C THR A 70 6.57 24.20 -2.39
N PHE A 71 5.50 24.15 -3.18
CA PHE A 71 4.59 23.02 -3.20
C PHE A 71 5.25 21.72 -3.69
N LEU A 72 6.01 21.78 -4.79
CA LEU A 72 6.78 20.64 -5.31
C LEU A 72 7.76 20.13 -4.25
N LYS A 73 8.52 21.02 -3.62
CA LYS A 73 9.47 20.67 -2.55
C LYS A 73 8.77 19.89 -1.44
N ARG A 74 7.66 20.42 -0.91
CA ARG A 74 6.88 19.74 0.12
C ARG A 74 6.39 18.35 -0.33
N LYS A 75 5.92 18.23 -1.58
CA LYS A 75 5.46 16.94 -2.12
C LYS A 75 6.59 15.94 -2.34
N ALA A 76 7.77 16.41 -2.72
CA ALA A 76 8.96 15.58 -2.84
C ALA A 76 9.39 15.06 -1.46
N ASP A 77 9.44 15.94 -0.44
CA ASP A 77 9.78 15.56 0.93
C ASP A 77 8.80 14.51 1.49
N GLU A 78 7.48 14.72 1.32
CA GLU A 78 6.45 13.73 1.69
C GLU A 78 6.67 12.39 0.99
N SER A 79 6.95 12.41 -0.32
CA SER A 79 7.14 11.20 -1.12
C SER A 79 8.42 10.43 -0.73
N ILE A 80 9.51 11.15 -0.44
CA ILE A 80 10.79 10.57 0.00
C ILE A 80 10.62 9.92 1.37
N ASN A 81 9.93 10.57 2.31
CA ASN A 81 9.68 10.01 3.63
C ASN A 81 8.85 8.71 3.56
N ASP A 82 7.79 8.72 2.74
CA ASP A 82 6.95 7.54 2.47
C ASP A 82 7.75 6.36 1.88
N GLU A 83 8.65 6.63 0.94
CA GLU A 83 9.52 5.61 0.35
C GLU A 83 10.56 5.09 1.35
N LEU A 84 11.16 5.99 2.14
CA LEU A 84 12.15 5.66 3.13
C LEU A 84 11.57 4.74 4.20
N GLU A 85 10.38 5.04 4.70
CA GLU A 85 9.68 4.20 5.68
C GLU A 85 9.40 2.79 5.12
N ALA A 86 8.87 2.70 3.90
CA ALA A 86 8.61 1.42 3.24
C ALA A 86 9.90 0.63 2.94
N ALA A 87 10.99 1.32 2.61
CA ALA A 87 12.30 0.71 2.39
C ALA A 87 12.90 0.19 3.71
N GLN A 88 12.79 0.97 4.79
CA GLN A 88 13.25 0.56 6.11
C GLN A 88 12.48 -0.66 6.63
N MET A 89 11.15 -0.70 6.45
CA MET A 89 10.34 -1.88 6.77
C MET A 89 10.82 -3.13 5.99
N THR A 90 11.07 -2.97 4.69
CA THR A 90 11.59 -4.05 3.85
C THR A 90 12.96 -4.51 4.33
N LYS A 91 13.84 -3.57 4.69
CA LYS A 91 15.17 -3.84 5.23
C LYS A 91 15.11 -4.63 6.54
N ARG A 92 14.28 -4.21 7.51
CA ARG A 92 14.09 -4.91 8.80
C ARG A 92 13.72 -6.38 8.60
N ARG A 93 12.84 -6.67 7.63
CA ARG A 93 12.42 -8.04 7.31
C ARG A 93 13.52 -8.86 6.64
N VAL A 94 14.30 -8.25 5.76
CA VAL A 94 15.48 -8.90 5.15
C VAL A 94 16.53 -9.21 6.22
N ASP A 95 16.81 -8.26 7.12
CA ASP A 95 17.79 -8.43 8.17
C ASP A 95 17.37 -9.54 9.14
N HIS A 96 16.09 -9.59 9.55
CA HIS A 96 15.55 -10.70 10.33
C HIS A 96 15.72 -12.05 9.63
N LEU A 97 15.51 -12.15 8.31
CA LEU A 97 15.70 -13.41 7.60
C LEU A 97 17.18 -13.85 7.54
N LYS A 98 18.11 -12.90 7.53
CA LYS A 98 19.55 -13.20 7.56
C LYS A 98 20.01 -13.75 8.91
N GLU A 99 19.34 -13.42 10.00
CA GLU A 99 19.67 -13.93 11.34
C GLU A 99 19.62 -15.47 11.44
N TYR A 100 18.84 -16.13 10.58
CA TYR A 100 18.81 -17.59 10.50
C TYR A 100 20.17 -18.21 10.12
N ASP A 101 20.97 -17.51 9.33
CA ASP A 101 22.30 -17.96 8.88
C ASP A 101 23.40 -17.71 9.93
N SER A 102 23.01 -17.36 11.16
CA SER A 102 23.95 -17.15 12.26
C SER A 102 24.52 -18.48 12.77
N ASN A 103 25.84 -18.52 12.99
CA ASN A 103 26.53 -19.65 13.61
C ASN A 103 26.20 -19.82 15.11
N GLN A 104 25.43 -18.90 15.71
CA GLN A 104 25.06 -18.93 17.13
C GLN A 104 23.73 -19.67 17.34
N SER A 105 23.78 -20.81 18.04
CA SER A 105 22.59 -21.64 18.35
C SER A 105 21.48 -20.89 19.12
N SER A 106 21.85 -19.96 20.00
CA SER A 106 20.91 -19.11 20.74
C SER A 106 20.17 -18.13 19.84
N ALA A 107 20.88 -17.50 18.88
CA ALA A 107 20.29 -16.58 17.90
C ALA A 107 19.30 -17.32 16.98
N VAL A 108 19.65 -18.52 16.52
CA VAL A 108 18.75 -19.36 15.71
C VAL A 108 17.50 -19.77 16.49
N SER A 109 17.64 -20.03 17.80
CA SER A 109 16.50 -20.39 18.66
C SER A 109 15.54 -19.21 18.86
N LEU A 110 16.07 -17.99 19.06
CA LEU A 110 15.27 -16.77 19.12
C LEU A 110 14.57 -16.50 17.79
N TRP A 111 15.28 -16.64 16.67
CA TRP A 111 14.72 -16.49 15.33
C TRP A 111 13.54 -17.43 15.09
N LYS A 112 13.66 -18.71 15.50
CA LYS A 112 12.56 -19.69 15.39
C LYS A 112 11.33 -19.27 16.19
N LYS A 113 11.52 -18.68 17.38
CA LYS A 113 10.44 -18.13 18.19
C LYS A 113 9.77 -16.95 17.49
N THR A 114 10.55 -15.97 17.04
CA THR A 114 10.05 -14.79 16.29
C THR A 114 9.29 -15.21 15.04
N ARG A 115 9.79 -16.21 14.31
CA ARG A 115 9.12 -16.81 13.15
C ARG A 115 7.77 -17.40 13.52
N LEU A 116 7.69 -18.16 14.61
CA LEU A 116 6.44 -18.76 15.07
C LEU A 116 5.43 -17.67 15.46
N ASP A 117 5.85 -16.69 16.25
CA ASP A 117 4.99 -15.58 16.67
C ASP A 117 4.44 -14.82 15.45
N ARG A 118 5.28 -14.57 14.44
CA ARG A 118 4.84 -13.95 13.18
C ARG A 118 3.81 -14.80 12.44
N MET A 119 4.02 -16.12 12.34
CA MET A 119 3.06 -17.02 11.70
C MET A 119 1.72 -17.06 12.45
N LEU A 120 1.76 -17.01 13.78
CA LEU A 120 0.56 -16.94 14.64
C LEU A 120 -0.18 -15.61 14.46
N VAL A 121 0.53 -14.48 14.40
CA VAL A 121 -0.08 -13.17 14.08
C VAL A 121 -0.77 -13.23 12.72
N GLU A 122 -0.11 -13.76 11.69
CA GLU A 122 -0.69 -13.90 10.36
C GLU A 122 -1.94 -14.80 10.33
N TYR A 123 -1.94 -15.87 11.14
CA TYR A 123 -3.08 -16.74 11.30
C TYR A 123 -4.24 -16.02 12.00
N PHE A 124 -3.98 -15.30 13.10
CA PHE A 124 -5.00 -14.54 13.81
C PHE A 124 -5.63 -13.47 12.93
N LEU A 125 -4.84 -12.75 12.12
CA LEU A 125 -5.37 -11.77 11.17
C LEU A 125 -6.29 -12.42 10.13
N ARG A 126 -5.93 -13.61 9.62
CA ARG A 126 -6.75 -14.37 8.67
C ARG A 126 -8.04 -14.92 9.27
N ALA A 127 -7.98 -15.34 10.53
CA ALA A 127 -9.14 -15.86 11.26
C ALA A 127 -10.05 -14.76 11.82
N GLY A 128 -9.69 -13.48 11.64
CA GLY A 128 -10.46 -12.34 12.15
C GLY A 128 -10.18 -11.97 13.61
N TYR A 129 -9.19 -12.60 14.25
CA TYR A 129 -8.78 -12.31 15.63
C TYR A 129 -7.80 -11.12 15.71
N TYR A 130 -8.22 -9.94 15.22
CA TYR A 130 -7.38 -8.75 15.15
C TYR A 130 -6.81 -8.33 16.51
N ASN A 131 -7.62 -8.32 17.57
CA ASN A 131 -7.16 -7.93 18.91
C ASN A 131 -6.06 -8.87 19.45
N ALA A 132 -6.18 -10.18 19.21
CA ALA A 132 -5.16 -11.15 19.61
C ALA A 132 -3.87 -10.96 18.79
N ALA A 133 -4.01 -10.74 17.48
CA ALA A 133 -2.90 -10.42 16.59
C ALA A 133 -2.12 -9.17 17.06
N LEU A 134 -2.82 -8.08 17.37
CA LEU A 134 -2.21 -6.84 17.87
C LEU A 134 -1.50 -7.06 19.21
N ARG A 135 -2.10 -7.80 20.14
CA ARG A 135 -1.50 -8.06 21.46
C ARG A 135 -0.24 -8.91 21.33
N LEU A 136 -0.28 -9.97 20.52
CA LEU A 136 0.89 -10.83 20.29
C LEU A 136 2.03 -10.06 19.60
N ALA A 137 1.71 -9.25 18.58
CA ALA A 137 2.71 -8.46 17.88
C ALA A 137 3.42 -7.45 18.80
N LYS A 138 2.66 -6.78 19.67
CA LYS A 138 3.20 -5.85 20.67
C LYS A 138 4.04 -6.55 21.73
N HIS A 139 3.55 -7.67 22.25
CA HIS A 139 4.23 -8.43 23.30
C HIS A 139 5.56 -9.03 22.80
N SER A 140 5.60 -9.52 21.56
CA SER A 140 6.81 -10.08 20.96
C SER A 140 7.67 -9.04 20.23
N HIS A 141 7.27 -7.77 20.20
CA HIS A 141 7.94 -6.68 19.48
C HIS A 141 8.18 -6.97 17.98
N ILE A 142 7.20 -7.58 17.31
CA ILE A 142 7.28 -8.00 15.90
C ILE A 142 6.35 -7.23 14.96
N GLU A 143 5.82 -6.08 15.38
CA GLU A 143 4.87 -5.28 14.60
C GLU A 143 5.40 -5.01 13.16
N ASP A 144 6.66 -4.60 13.05
CA ASP A 144 7.36 -4.36 11.78
C ASP A 144 7.50 -5.58 10.85
N LEU A 145 7.47 -6.78 11.43
CA LEU A 145 7.62 -8.04 10.70
C LEU A 145 6.26 -8.59 10.22
N THR A 146 5.17 -7.93 10.59
CA THR A 146 3.80 -8.39 10.33
C THR A 146 3.06 -7.45 9.38
N ASN A 147 1.99 -7.94 8.76
CA ASN A 147 1.20 -7.17 7.79
C ASN A 147 -0.08 -6.58 8.42
N ILE A 148 -0.07 -6.27 9.73
CA ILE A 148 -1.27 -5.89 10.49
C ILE A 148 -2.03 -4.75 9.82
N ASP A 149 -1.35 -3.66 9.43
CA ASP A 149 -2.00 -2.48 8.86
C ASP A 149 -2.76 -2.78 7.56
N LEU A 150 -2.24 -3.70 6.76
CA LEU A 150 -2.87 -4.13 5.50
C LEU A 150 -4.17 -4.91 5.75
N PHE A 151 -4.17 -5.75 6.79
CA PHE A 151 -5.37 -6.47 7.23
C PHE A 151 -6.38 -5.54 7.90
N LEU A 152 -5.94 -4.54 8.67
CA LEU A 152 -6.83 -3.54 9.28
C LEU A 152 -7.48 -2.64 8.23
N THR A 153 -6.73 -2.17 7.23
CA THR A 153 -7.28 -1.42 6.09
C THR A 153 -8.37 -2.23 5.38
N SER A 154 -8.14 -3.54 5.23
CA SER A 154 -9.09 -4.44 4.57
C SER A 154 -10.35 -4.66 5.39
N LYS A 155 -10.18 -4.85 6.71
CA LYS A 155 -11.28 -4.95 7.66
C LYS A 155 -12.14 -3.69 7.64
N GLU A 156 -11.53 -2.50 7.64
CA GLU A 156 -12.25 -1.23 7.58
C GLU A 156 -13.09 -1.10 6.31
N VAL A 157 -12.53 -1.50 5.15
CA VAL A 157 -13.28 -1.55 3.90
C VAL A 157 -14.45 -2.53 4.00
N GLU A 158 -14.25 -3.72 4.57
CA GLU A 158 -15.33 -4.69 4.78
C GLU A 158 -16.44 -4.18 5.71
N GLU A 159 -16.07 -3.52 6.81
CA GLU A 159 -17.01 -2.92 7.77
C GLU A 159 -17.78 -1.74 7.16
N SER A 160 -17.14 -0.92 6.33
CA SER A 160 -17.81 0.17 5.59
C SER A 160 -18.86 -0.38 4.62
N LEU A 161 -18.55 -1.48 3.95
CA LEU A 161 -19.49 -2.15 3.05
C LEU A 161 -20.69 -2.75 3.79
N LEU A 162 -20.49 -3.28 5.01
CA LEU A 162 -21.60 -3.73 5.86
C LEU A 162 -22.52 -2.57 6.28
N ARG A 163 -21.96 -1.38 6.49
CA ARG A 163 -22.70 -0.14 6.76
C ARG A 163 -23.34 0.50 5.52
N ARG A 164 -23.20 -0.12 4.34
CA ARG A 164 -23.62 0.42 3.03
C ARG A 164 -22.92 1.72 2.64
N GLU A 165 -21.76 1.99 3.23
CA GLU A 165 -20.91 3.12 2.86
C GLU A 165 -19.97 2.71 1.72
N THR A 166 -20.21 3.22 0.52
CA THR A 166 -19.42 2.82 -0.66
C THR A 166 -18.16 3.67 -0.87
N CYS A 167 -18.02 4.81 -0.19
CA CYS A 167 -16.94 5.77 -0.41
C CYS A 167 -15.54 5.16 -0.15
N LEU A 168 -15.36 4.47 0.98
CA LEU A 168 -14.09 3.82 1.33
C LEU A 168 -13.72 2.71 0.33
N CYS A 169 -14.69 1.88 -0.04
CA CYS A 169 -14.49 0.83 -1.03
C CYS A 169 -14.10 1.40 -2.41
N LEU A 170 -14.73 2.50 -2.84
CA LEU A 170 -14.40 3.15 -4.12
C LEU A 170 -12.99 3.74 -4.11
N SER A 171 -12.58 4.36 -3.00
CA SER A 171 -11.20 4.86 -2.82
C SER A 171 -10.20 3.71 -2.88
N TRP A 172 -10.45 2.62 -2.16
CA TRP A 172 -9.58 1.44 -2.18
C TRP A 172 -9.47 0.82 -3.58
N CYS A 173 -10.58 0.75 -4.32
CA CYS A 173 -10.63 0.28 -5.69
C CYS A 173 -9.81 1.18 -6.64
N HIS A 174 -9.86 2.50 -6.45
CA HIS A 174 -9.05 3.44 -7.21
C HIS A 174 -7.55 3.21 -6.95
N ASP A 175 -7.17 3.01 -5.69
CA ASP A 175 -5.76 2.83 -5.28
C ASP A 175 -5.16 1.48 -5.71
N ASN A 176 -6.01 0.47 -5.92
CA ASN A 176 -5.59 -0.87 -6.36
C ASN A 176 -5.97 -1.19 -7.81
N LYS A 177 -6.49 -0.20 -8.56
CA LYS A 177 -7.09 -0.36 -9.90
C LYS A 177 -6.19 -1.14 -10.86
N SER A 178 -4.88 -0.92 -10.86
CA SER A 178 -3.94 -1.59 -11.77
C SER A 178 -3.79 -3.09 -11.53
N LYS A 179 -3.91 -3.53 -10.28
CA LYS A 179 -3.80 -4.94 -9.92
C LYS A 179 -5.19 -5.62 -9.96
N LEU A 180 -6.26 -4.88 -9.66
CA LEU A 180 -7.65 -5.33 -9.87
C LEU A 180 -7.98 -5.60 -11.35
N ARG A 181 -7.47 -4.77 -12.28
CA ARG A 181 -7.59 -5.02 -13.73
C ARG A 181 -6.96 -6.35 -14.15
N LYS A 182 -5.82 -6.73 -13.57
CA LYS A 182 -5.12 -8.00 -13.85
C LYS A 182 -5.89 -9.21 -13.32
N LEU A 183 -6.60 -9.05 -12.21
CA LEU A 183 -7.40 -10.11 -11.60
C LEU A 183 -8.81 -10.25 -12.22
N LYS A 184 -9.10 -9.53 -13.32
CA LYS A 184 -10.41 -9.49 -14.00
C LYS A 184 -11.61 -9.09 -13.11
N PHE A 185 -11.38 -8.53 -11.92
CA PHE A 185 -12.46 -8.05 -11.04
C PHE A 185 -13.06 -6.71 -11.50
N LEU A 186 -12.41 -6.00 -12.42
CA LEU A 186 -12.84 -4.67 -12.84
C LEU A 186 -13.23 -4.65 -14.32
N CYS A 187 -14.38 -5.26 -14.67
CA CYS A 187 -15.18 -4.96 -15.86
C CYS A 187 -16.56 -5.66 -15.83
N ARG A 188 -17.44 -5.27 -14.89
CA ARG A 188 -18.88 -5.23 -15.14
C ARG A 188 -19.49 -4.17 -14.22
N ASN A 189 -20.30 -3.29 -14.78
CA ASN A 189 -21.14 -2.30 -14.11
C ASN A 189 -20.46 -0.97 -13.74
N LYS A 190 -20.35 -0.09 -14.75
CA LYS A 190 -20.34 1.37 -14.60
C LYS A 190 -21.75 1.95 -14.28
N GLY A 191 -22.72 1.12 -13.88
CA GLY A 191 -24.06 1.57 -13.57
C GLY A 191 -24.87 0.44 -12.98
N THR A 192 -25.00 0.47 -11.65
CA THR A 192 -26.11 0.00 -10.80
C THR A 192 -25.55 -0.18 -9.39
N VAL A 193 -25.50 0.91 -8.63
CA VAL A 193 -25.34 0.84 -7.16
C VAL A 193 -26.74 0.69 -6.57
N GLU A 194 -27.42 -0.40 -6.90
CA GLU A 194 -28.64 -0.80 -6.22
C GLU A 194 -28.66 -2.32 -6.12
N ASN A 195 -28.83 -2.81 -4.88
CA ASN A 195 -29.10 -4.18 -4.48
C ASN A 195 -27.89 -5.14 -4.38
N GLY A 196 -27.46 -5.36 -3.12
CA GLY A 196 -27.10 -6.65 -2.50
C GLY A 196 -25.98 -7.54 -3.10
N GLU A 197 -25.99 -7.77 -4.41
CA GLU A 197 -25.14 -8.77 -5.08
C GLU A 197 -23.74 -8.24 -5.46
N SER A 198 -23.53 -6.91 -5.43
CA SER A 198 -22.27 -6.29 -5.88
C SER A 198 -21.18 -6.19 -4.79
N ILE A 199 -21.48 -6.55 -3.53
CA ILE A 199 -20.54 -6.45 -2.40
C ILE A 199 -19.63 -7.69 -2.27
N GLU A 200 -20.02 -8.82 -2.86
CA GLU A 200 -19.18 -10.04 -2.83
C GLU A 200 -17.88 -9.88 -3.63
N GLN A 201 -17.91 -9.13 -4.75
CA GLN A 201 -16.74 -9.00 -5.63
C GLN A 201 -15.59 -8.19 -5.00
N PRO A 202 -15.83 -7.06 -4.32
CA PRO A 202 -14.80 -6.38 -3.53
C PRO A 202 -14.25 -7.25 -2.40
N LYS A 203 -15.11 -7.98 -1.67
CA LYS A 203 -14.69 -8.90 -0.59
C LYS A 203 -13.81 -10.03 -1.13
N GLN A 204 -14.19 -10.65 -2.25
CA GLN A 204 -13.36 -11.65 -2.93
C GLN A 204 -12.06 -11.06 -3.50
N ALA A 205 -12.09 -9.81 -3.98
CA ALA A 205 -10.88 -9.15 -4.47
C ALA A 205 -9.91 -8.87 -3.32
N VAL A 206 -10.37 -8.31 -2.19
CA VAL A 206 -9.56 -8.05 -0.99
C VAL A 206 -9.00 -9.38 -0.43
N SER A 207 -9.86 -10.39 -0.29
CA SER A 207 -9.48 -11.73 0.17
C SER A 207 -8.45 -12.39 -0.76
N LYS A 208 -8.67 -12.38 -2.08
CA LYS A 208 -7.77 -13.02 -3.06
C LYS A 208 -6.47 -12.26 -3.31
N TYR A 209 -6.46 -10.95 -3.04
CA TYR A 209 -5.28 -10.10 -3.17
C TYR A 209 -4.32 -10.23 -1.97
N LEU A 210 -4.86 -10.50 -0.79
CA LEU A 210 -4.11 -10.68 0.45
C LEU A 210 -3.83 -12.14 0.79
N LEU A 211 -4.60 -13.07 0.20
CA LEU A 211 -4.51 -14.51 0.47
C LEU A 211 -4.35 -15.33 -0.82
N PRO A 212 -3.22 -15.20 -1.56
CA PRO A 212 -2.98 -16.04 -2.74
C PRO A 212 -2.99 -17.54 -2.43
N SER A 213 -2.66 -17.94 -1.19
CA SER A 213 -2.36 -19.32 -0.81
C SER A 213 -3.55 -20.12 -0.23
N PHE A 214 -4.68 -19.49 0.09
CA PHE A 214 -5.80 -20.19 0.77
C PHE A 214 -6.97 -20.57 -0.15
N ASN A 215 -6.98 -20.07 -1.40
CA ASN A 215 -8.15 -20.19 -2.28
C ASN A 215 -8.22 -21.52 -3.07
N LYS A 216 -7.63 -22.61 -2.56
CA LYS A 216 -7.71 -23.95 -3.16
C LYS A 216 -8.50 -24.99 -2.36
N SER A 217 -9.04 -24.66 -1.18
CA SER A 217 -9.56 -25.69 -0.26
C SER A 217 -11.04 -25.58 0.08
N THR A 218 -11.79 -24.63 -0.47
CA THR A 218 -13.24 -24.54 -0.23
C THR A 218 -14.04 -24.80 -1.50
N SER A 219 -13.73 -25.91 -2.18
CA SER A 219 -14.75 -26.60 -2.97
C SER A 219 -15.61 -27.40 -2.00
N ASN A 220 -16.78 -26.85 -1.71
CA ASN A 220 -17.89 -27.49 -1.01
C ASN A 220 -18.06 -28.96 -1.48
N PRO A 221 -18.07 -29.98 -0.61
CA PRO A 221 -18.45 -31.32 -1.02
C PRO A 221 -19.93 -31.27 -1.38
N LYS A 222 -20.23 -31.34 -2.68
CA LYS A 222 -21.61 -31.54 -3.14
C LYS A 222 -22.08 -32.87 -2.56
N SER A 223 -23.11 -32.77 -1.72
CA SER A 223 -23.98 -33.89 -1.38
C SER A 223 -24.58 -34.46 -2.67
N GLN A 224 -24.24 -35.70 -2.98
CA GLN A 224 -25.08 -36.71 -3.63
C GLN A 224 -24.40 -38.06 -3.48
#